data_AF-A0A239PM93-F1
#
_entry.id   AF-A0A239PM93-F1
#
_cell.length_a   1.000
_cell.length_b   1.000
_cell.length_c   1.000
_cell.angle_alpha   90.00
_cell.angle_beta   90.00
_cell.angle_gamma   90.00
#
_symmetry.space_group_name_H-M   'P 1'
#
loop_
_entity.id
_entity.type
_entity.pdbx_description
1 polymer ?
#
loop_
_entity_poly.entity_id
_entity_poly.type
_entity_poly.pdbx_seq_one_letter_code
_entity_poly.pdbx_strand_id
1 'polypeptide(L)'
;MQVDQIFTNINPVNPTKLEDGLEAMFLEEMLKYCGASKSGGGFSGGPGEEQFSSFLTREYAGLMAQKLDFGFGSVLSKGGKCG
;
A
#
# COMPACT_ATOMS: atom_id res chain seq x y z
N MET A 1 30.34 -2.30 8.76
CA MET A 1 28.94 -2.41 9.22
C MET A 1 28.09 -2.70 7.98
N GLN A 2 27.68 -3.95 7.78
CA GLN A 2 26.91 -4.39 6.61
C GLN A 2 25.43 -4.07 6.83
N VAL A 3 24.97 -2.90 6.37
CA VAL A 3 23.54 -2.53 6.40
C VAL A 3 22.89 -2.50 5.01
N ASP A 4 23.69 -2.60 3.93
CA ASP A 4 23.19 -2.52 2.56
C ASP A 4 22.41 -3.76 2.10
N GLN A 5 22.58 -4.90 2.77
CA GLN A 5 22.00 -6.19 2.34
C GLN A 5 20.59 -6.44 2.89
N ILE A 6 20.09 -5.63 3.83
CA ILE A 6 18.76 -5.81 4.44
C ILE A 6 17.67 -5.17 3.56
N PHE A 7 17.97 -4.04 2.91
CA PHE A 7 17.00 -3.31 2.08
C PHE A 7 16.81 -3.89 0.68
N THR A 8 17.70 -4.76 0.20
CA THR A 8 17.61 -5.35 -1.15
C THR A 8 16.61 -6.51 -1.25
N ASN A 9 16.10 -7.02 -0.12
CA ASN A 9 15.17 -8.16 -0.12
C ASN A 9 13.70 -7.76 0.03
N ILE A 10 13.41 -6.48 0.36
CA ILE A 10 12.03 -5.99 0.31
C ILE A 10 11.74 -5.63 -1.13
N ASN A 11 11.20 -6.58 -1.90
CA ASN A 11 10.60 -6.24 -3.18
C ASN A 11 9.33 -5.46 -2.90
N PRO A 12 9.27 -4.15 -3.18
CA PRO A 12 8.03 -3.41 -3.04
C PRO A 12 6.97 -4.10 -3.88
N VAL A 13 5.76 -4.24 -3.35
CA VAL A 13 4.66 -4.79 -4.14
C VAL A 13 4.43 -3.86 -5.33
N ASN A 14 4.95 -4.26 -6.49
CA ASN A 14 4.72 -3.58 -7.74
C ASN A 14 3.61 -4.31 -8.50
N PRO A 15 2.39 -3.76 -8.53
CA PRO A 15 1.27 -4.39 -9.22
C PRO A 15 1.59 -4.47 -10.72
N THR A 16 1.54 -5.68 -11.27
CA THR A 16 1.79 -5.90 -12.71
C THR A 16 0.58 -5.56 -13.56
N LYS A 17 -0.61 -5.49 -12.95
CA LYS A 17 -1.88 -5.12 -13.57
C LYS A 17 -2.36 -3.77 -13.05
N LEU A 18 -3.06 -3.02 -13.91
CA LEU A 18 -3.56 -1.69 -13.57
C LEU A 18 -4.62 -1.76 -12.47
N GLU A 19 -5.50 -2.74 -12.53
CA GLU A 19 -6.55 -2.98 -11.54
C GLU A 19 -5.97 -3.22 -10.15
N ASP A 20 -4.98 -4.13 -10.02
CA ASP A 20 -4.30 -4.42 -8.76
C ASP A 20 -3.64 -3.16 -8.17
N GLY A 21 -3.11 -2.28 -9.03
CA GLY A 21 -2.52 -1.02 -8.60
C GLY A 21 -3.53 0.01 -8.11
N LEU A 22 -4.70 0.08 -8.72
CA LEU A 22 -5.79 0.94 -8.21
C LEU A 22 -6.35 0.40 -6.89
N GLU A 23 -6.46 -0.93 -6.76
CA GLU A 23 -6.90 -1.57 -5.52
C GLU A 23 -5.90 -1.33 -4.39
N ALA A 24 -4.60 -1.45 -4.66
CA ALA A 24 -3.55 -1.14 -3.68
C ALA A 24 -3.60 0.33 -3.24
N MET A 25 -3.75 1.28 -4.17
CA MET A 25 -3.83 2.71 -3.83
C MET A 25 -5.10 3.04 -3.04
N PHE A 26 -6.22 2.42 -3.39
CA PHE A 26 -7.47 2.56 -2.64
C PHE A 26 -7.32 2.03 -1.21
N LEU A 27 -6.76 0.83 -1.05
CA LEU A 27 -6.47 0.23 0.24
C LEU A 27 -5.49 1.07 1.07
N GLU A 28 -4.42 1.60 0.46
CA GLU A 28 -3.45 2.49 1.13
C GLU A 28 -4.17 3.70 1.74
N GLU A 29 -5.11 4.30 1.00
CA GLU A 29 -5.89 5.43 1.48
C GLU A 29 -6.86 5.01 2.59
N MET A 30 -7.57 3.89 2.45
CA MET A 30 -8.51 3.41 3.48
C MET A 30 -7.80 3.04 4.78
N LEU A 31 -6.60 2.46 4.71
CA LEU A 31 -5.80 2.06 5.86
C LEU A 31 -5.36 3.25 6.72
N LYS A 32 -5.20 4.44 6.14
CA LYS A 32 -4.95 5.69 6.90
C LYS A 32 -6.09 6.01 7.88
N TYR A 33 -7.32 5.57 7.58
CA TYR A 33 -8.51 5.79 8.42
C TYR A 33 -8.90 4.59 9.28
N CYS A 34 -8.47 3.37 8.94
CA CYS A 34 -8.80 2.13 9.68
C CYS A 34 -8.05 1.94 11.02
N GLY A 35 -7.18 2.87 11.42
CA GLY A 35 -6.81 3.01 12.82
C GLY A 35 -5.61 2.19 13.31
N ALA A 36 -4.44 2.43 12.74
CA ALA A 36 -3.25 2.53 13.59
C ALA A 36 -3.20 3.99 14.07
N SER A 37 -3.89 4.27 15.17
CA SER A 37 -3.81 5.55 15.89
C SER A 37 -2.37 6.05 15.90
N LYS A 38 -2.13 7.29 15.44
CA LYS A 38 -0.86 8.01 15.58
C LYS A 38 -0.29 7.67 16.94
N SER A 39 0.86 7.00 16.97
CA SER A 39 1.53 6.52 18.18
C SER A 39 1.51 7.64 19.23
N GLY A 40 0.53 7.58 20.13
CA GLY A 40 0.24 8.65 21.09
C GLY A 40 1.02 8.49 22.39
N GLY A 41 2.04 7.62 22.39
CA GLY A 41 2.79 7.25 23.58
C GLY A 41 4.25 7.02 23.28
N GLY A 42 5.11 7.85 23.89
CA GLY A 42 6.52 7.58 24.23
C GLY A 42 7.53 7.30 23.11
N PHE A 43 7.08 6.92 21.92
CA PHE A 43 7.90 6.70 20.73
C PHE A 43 7.84 7.98 19.90
N SER A 44 8.87 8.83 20.02
CA SER A 44 9.00 10.04 19.19
C SER A 44 10.10 9.84 18.16
N GLY A 45 10.09 8.72 17.44
CA GLY A 45 11.14 8.21 16.54
C GLY A 45 11.53 9.13 15.37
N GLY A 46 11.08 10.39 15.42
CA GLY A 46 11.47 11.48 14.55
C GLY A 46 10.83 11.35 13.17
N PRO A 47 11.28 12.17 12.21
CA PRO A 47 10.79 12.14 10.84
C PRO A 47 10.88 10.76 10.15
N GLY A 48 11.79 9.89 10.62
CA GLY A 48 11.94 8.52 10.12
C GLY A 48 10.75 7.61 10.48
N GLU A 49 10.12 7.81 11.63
CA GLU A 49 8.97 7.00 12.07
C GLU A 49 7.75 7.22 11.18
N GLU A 50 7.49 8.46 10.76
CA GLU A 50 6.40 8.79 9.84
C GLU A 50 6.63 8.20 8.45
N GLN A 51 7.86 8.25 7.94
CA GLN A 51 8.23 7.63 6.66
C GLN A 51 8.10 6.10 6.74
N PHE A 52 8.55 5.50 7.83
CA PHE A 52 8.44 4.05 8.05
C PHE A 52 6.98 3.60 8.18
N SER A 53 6.14 4.35 8.90
CA SER A 53 4.71 4.07 9.02
C SER A 53 3.99 4.16 7.67
N SER A 54 4.33 5.17 6.87
CA SER A 54 3.79 5.35 5.52
C SER A 54 4.21 4.19 4.60
N PHE A 55 5.48 3.78 4.69
CA PHE A 55 5.99 2.63 3.96
C PHE A 55 5.26 1.33 4.33
N LEU A 56 5.10 1.03 5.62
CA LEU A 56 4.36 -0.16 6.07
C LEU A 56 2.91 -0.14 5.60
N THR A 57 2.25 1.02 5.62
CA THR A 57 0.88 1.18 5.15
C THR A 57 0.77 0.83 3.67
N ARG A 58 1.70 1.34 2.84
CA ARG A 58 1.74 1.04 1.40
C ARG A 58 1.98 -0.44 1.12
N GLU A 59 2.98 -1.06 1.76
CA GLU A 59 3.30 -2.47 1.52
C GLU A 59 2.15 -3.38 1.97
N TYR A 60 1.52 -3.08 3.10
CA TYR A 60 0.37 -3.83 3.58
C TYR A 60 -0.82 -3.71 2.61
N ALA A 61 -1.07 -2.52 2.08
CA ALA A 61 -2.09 -2.29 1.06
C ALA A 61 -1.83 -3.11 -0.21
N GLY A 62 -0.58 -3.14 -0.68
CA GLY A 62 -0.17 -3.94 -1.84
C GLY A 62 -0.37 -5.44 -1.62
N LEU A 63 -0.02 -5.96 -0.43
CA LEU A 63 -0.27 -7.36 -0.10
C LEU A 63 -1.76 -7.69 -0.02
N MET A 64 -2.58 -6.76 0.48
CA MET A 64 -4.04 -6.93 0.51
C MET A 64 -4.65 -6.92 -0.89
N ALA A 65 -4.20 -6.04 -1.79
CA ALA A 65 -4.66 -5.99 -3.18
C ALA A 65 -4.36 -7.29 -3.96
N GLN A 66 -3.34 -8.05 -3.58
CA GLN A 66 -3.08 -9.38 -4.18
C GLN A 66 -4.05 -10.47 -3.70
N LYS A 67 -4.78 -10.22 -2.60
CA LYS A 67 -5.65 -11.20 -1.93
C LYS A 67 -7.12 -10.84 -2.01
N LEU A 68 -7.43 -9.57 -2.20
CA LEU A 68 -8.77 -9.02 -2.32
C LEU A 68 -9.02 -8.63 -3.78
N ASP A 69 -10.30 -8.59 -4.16
CA ASP A 69 -10.75 -8.11 -5.46
C ASP A 69 -11.92 -7.16 -5.21
N PHE A 70 -11.74 -5.89 -5.55
CA PHE A 70 -12.78 -4.85 -5.42
C PHE A 70 -13.53 -4.63 -6.73
N GLY A 71 -13.19 -5.38 -7.78
CA GLY A 71 -13.85 -5.33 -9.07
C GLY A 71 -13.42 -4.15 -9.94
N PHE A 72 -12.28 -3.50 -9.65
CA PHE A 72 -11.83 -2.36 -10.47
C PHE A 72 -11.50 -2.76 -11.90
N GLY A 73 -11.01 -3.98 -12.15
CA GLY A 73 -10.83 -4.49 -13.51
C GLY A 73 -12.13 -4.50 -14.33
N SER A 74 -13.25 -4.85 -13.69
CA SER A 74 -14.57 -4.82 -14.33
C SER A 74 -15.05 -3.39 -14.63
N VAL A 75 -14.78 -2.44 -13.73
CA VAL A 75 -15.12 -1.03 -13.90
C VAL A 75 -14.32 -0.41 -15.05
N LEU A 76 -13.01 -0.68 -15.12
CA LEU A 76 -12.13 -0.19 -16.18
C LEU A 76 -12.53 -0.75 -17.55
N SER A 77 -12.92 -2.03 -17.62
CA SER A 77 -13.34 -2.67 -18.88
C SER A 77 -14.71 -2.16 -19.37
N LYS A 78 -15.62 -1.81 -18.46
CA LYS A 78 -16.98 -1.35 -18.82
C LYS A 78 -17.03 0.06 -19.43
N GLY A 79 -16.04 0.92 -19.18
CA GLY A 79 -16.00 2.29 -19.73
C GLY A 79 -15.78 2.39 -21.24
N GLY A 80 -15.46 1.29 -21.93
CA GLY A 80 -15.17 1.27 -23.37
C GLY A 80 -16.33 0.89 -24.30
N LYS A 81 -17.54 0.62 -23.77
CA LYS A 81 -18.72 0.28 -24.59
C LYS A 81 -19.83 1.31 -24.44
N CYS A 82 -19.53 2.54 -24.84
CA CYS A 82 -20.55 3.44 -25.36
C CYS A 82 -20.65 3.16 -26.86
N GLY A 83 -21.51 2.22 -27.23
CA GLY A 83 -21.92 2.01 -28.62
C GLY A 83 -23.08 2.93 -28.97
#